data_AF-A0A9Q4C6M5-F1
#
_entry.id   AF-A0A9Q4C6M5-F1
#
_cell.length_a   1.000
_cell.length_b   1.000
_cell.length_c   1.000
_cell.angle_alpha   90.00
_cell.angle_beta   90.00
_cell.angle_gamma   90.00
#
_symmetry.space_group_name_H-M   'P 1'
#
loop_
_entity.id
_entity.type
_entity.pdbx_description
1 polymer ?
#
loop_
_entity_poly.entity_id
_entity_poly.type
_entity_poly.pdbx_seq_one_letter_code
_entity_poly.pdbx_strand_id
1 'polypeptide(L)'
;MSSLFLVTLRFEAEKLRRSNVVRIATLILVFFPVALAAGGVTALRTDLQGAFAAKASLLVHGEGWNAYLGMCAQVLSVAVLLGAGFVCAWTFGREFEQNTIVNLFGLSVGRRDFALAKCLTLIAWVLIISVFVTIVTLVVGVALGPMSGSPNGVWLPFLVSVLSRD
;
A
#
# COMPACT_ATOMS: atom_id res chain seq x y z
N MET A 1 -25.55 -12.96 -10.78
CA MET A 1 -25.22 -12.11 -9.61
C MET A 1 -26.44 -11.25 -9.32
N SER A 2 -27.03 -11.37 -8.13
CA SER A 2 -28.27 -10.65 -7.79
C SER A 2 -28.00 -9.15 -7.69
N SER A 3 -29.00 -8.31 -8.01
CA SER A 3 -28.92 -6.85 -7.86
C SER A 3 -28.53 -6.42 -6.44
N LEU A 4 -28.90 -7.22 -5.44
CA LEU A 4 -28.55 -7.02 -4.02
C LEU A 4 -27.04 -7.10 -3.75
N PHE A 5 -26.29 -7.96 -4.46
CA PHE A 5 -24.84 -8.07 -4.31
C PHE A 5 -24.13 -6.78 -4.74
N LEU A 6 -24.52 -6.22 -5.90
CA LEU A 6 -23.95 -4.97 -6.41
C LEU A 6 -24.27 -3.78 -5.49
N VAL A 7 -25.46 -3.74 -4.90
CA VAL A 7 -25.84 -2.72 -3.92
C VAL A 7 -24.97 -2.84 -2.66
N THR A 8 -24.75 -4.06 -2.18
CA THR A 8 -23.92 -4.32 -0.98
C THR A 8 -22.47 -3.91 -1.21
N LEU A 9 -21.91 -4.25 -2.39
CA LEU A 9 -20.56 -3.86 -2.78
C LEU A 9 -20.40 -2.33 -2.86
N ARG A 10 -21.35 -1.63 -3.48
CA ARG A 10 -21.34 -0.16 -3.56
C ARG A 10 -21.41 0.49 -2.18
N PHE A 11 -22.24 -0.06 -1.29
CA PHE A 11 -22.37 0.44 0.07
C PHE A 11 -21.09 0.27 0.88
N GLU A 12 -20.46 -0.90 0.81
CA GLU A 12 -19.16 -1.15 1.45
C GLU A 12 -18.04 -0.27 0.85
N ALA A 13 -18.03 -0.07 -0.47
CA ALA A 13 -17.08 0.82 -1.13
C ALA A 13 -17.21 2.28 -0.64
N GLU A 14 -18.43 2.79 -0.52
CA GLU A 14 -18.65 4.17 -0.06
C GLU A 14 -18.31 4.34 1.43
N LYS A 15 -18.55 3.32 2.26
CA LYS A 15 -18.11 3.32 3.66
C LYS A 15 -16.60 3.39 3.79
N LEU A 16 -15.87 2.55 3.06
CA LEU A 16 -14.41 2.57 3.06
C LEU A 16 -13.89 3.92 2.55
N ARG A 17 -14.45 4.46 1.46
CA ARG A 17 -14.04 5.75 0.87
C ARG A 17 -14.24 6.95 1.82
N ARG A 18 -15.33 6.96 2.60
CA ARG A 18 -15.64 8.07 3.52
C ARG A 18 -14.96 7.94 4.90
N SER A 19 -14.37 6.80 5.23
CA SER A 19 -13.75 6.60 6.53
C SER A 19 -12.45 7.39 6.68
N ASN A 20 -12.33 8.16 7.77
CA ASN A 20 -11.10 8.87 8.12
C ASN A 20 -9.93 7.91 8.34
N VAL A 21 -10.20 6.70 8.86
CA VAL A 21 -9.18 5.67 9.08
C VAL A 21 -8.53 5.26 7.76
N VAL A 22 -9.35 5.01 6.73
CA VAL A 22 -8.88 4.60 5.40
C VAL A 22 -8.16 5.73 4.70
N ARG A 23 -8.62 6.98 4.86
CA ARG A 23 -7.94 8.17 4.32
C ARG A 23 -6.55 8.35 4.93
N ILE A 24 -6.46 8.30 6.25
CA ILE A 24 -5.18 8.41 6.97
C ILE A 24 -4.26 7.25 6.57
N ALA A 25 -4.77 6.02 6.56
CA ALA A 25 -4.01 4.85 6.12
C ALA A 25 -3.51 4.99 4.67
N THR A 26 -4.34 5.49 3.76
CA THR A 26 -3.96 5.74 2.36
C THR A 26 -2.85 6.78 2.27
N LEU A 27 -2.97 7.90 2.99
CA LEU A 27 -1.95 8.94 3.01
C LEU A 27 -0.62 8.41 3.56
N ILE A 28 -0.65 7.68 4.67
CA ILE A 28 0.54 7.07 5.26
C ILE A 28 1.16 6.08 4.27
N LEU A 29 0.37 5.13 3.73
CA LEU A 29 0.88 4.10 2.83
C LEU A 29 1.48 4.65 1.53
N VAL A 30 0.95 5.76 1.02
CA VAL A 30 1.44 6.36 -0.23
C VAL A 30 2.65 7.25 0.03
N PHE A 31 2.61 8.15 1.02
CA PHE A 31 3.64 9.16 1.19
C PHE A 31 4.79 8.72 2.08
N PHE A 32 4.53 7.93 3.14
CA PHE A 32 5.57 7.57 4.11
C PHE A 32 6.68 6.70 3.50
N PRO A 33 6.40 5.62 2.74
CA PRO A 33 7.46 4.81 2.13
C PRO A 33 8.28 5.60 1.12
N VAL A 34 7.61 6.44 0.31
CA VAL A 34 8.27 7.26 -0.70
C VAL A 34 9.15 8.32 -0.07
N ALA A 35 8.68 8.99 0.99
CA ALA A 35 9.44 10.00 1.71
C ALA A 35 10.67 9.39 2.39
N LEU A 36 10.53 8.22 3.03
CA LEU A 36 11.67 7.53 3.64
C LEU A 36 12.70 7.08 2.62
N ALA A 37 12.28 6.53 1.49
CA ALA A 37 13.19 6.10 0.44
C ALA A 37 13.91 7.29 -0.22
N ALA A 38 13.18 8.36 -0.51
CA ALA A 38 13.75 9.59 -1.04
C ALA A 38 14.75 10.19 -0.05
N GLY A 39 14.34 10.34 1.21
CA GLY A 39 15.18 10.88 2.28
C GLY A 39 16.45 10.06 2.50
N GLY A 40 16.35 8.73 2.49
CA GLY A 40 17.48 7.82 2.65
C GLY A 40 18.52 7.98 1.54
N VAL A 41 18.07 7.98 0.27
CA VAL A 41 18.96 8.17 -0.88
C VAL A 41 19.58 9.56 -0.88
N THR A 42 18.81 10.61 -0.56
CA THR A 42 19.37 11.97 -0.49
C THR A 42 20.38 12.12 0.65
N ALA A 43 20.12 11.51 1.81
CA ALA A 43 21.00 11.60 2.96
C ALA A 43 22.38 11.01 2.68
N LEU A 44 22.44 9.92 1.90
CA LEU A 44 23.69 9.33 1.46
C LEU A 44 24.39 10.16 0.37
N ARG A 45 23.63 10.80 -0.54
CA ARG A 45 24.21 11.68 -1.57
C ARG A 45 24.87 12.92 -0.98
N THR A 46 24.30 13.49 0.08
CA THR A 46 24.81 14.70 0.72
C THR A 46 25.76 14.41 1.87
N ASP A 47 26.15 13.14 2.08
CA ASP A 47 26.99 12.67 3.19
C ASP A 47 26.53 13.20 4.56
N LEU A 48 25.21 13.18 4.79
CA LEU A 48 24.64 13.66 6.05
C LEU A 48 25.10 12.76 7.18
N GLN A 49 25.68 13.35 8.23
CA GLN A 49 26.05 12.61 9.43
C GLN A 49 24.88 12.61 10.42
N GLY A 50 24.36 11.43 10.74
CA GLY A 50 23.26 11.29 11.69
C GLY A 50 22.73 9.86 11.79
N ALA A 51 21.96 9.57 12.84
CA ALA A 51 21.42 8.24 13.09
C ALA A 51 20.55 7.71 11.94
N PHE A 52 19.85 8.59 11.23
CA PHE A 52 19.07 8.23 10.05
C PHE A 52 19.96 7.82 8.86
N ALA A 53 21.01 8.59 8.56
CA ALA A 53 21.93 8.28 7.47
C ALA A 53 22.74 7.00 7.75
N ALA A 54 23.14 6.78 9.01
CA ALA A 54 23.79 5.54 9.42
C ALA A 54 22.88 4.30 9.27
N LYS A 55 21.56 4.46 9.44
CA LYS A 55 20.60 3.39 9.12
C LYS A 55 20.38 3.26 7.62
N ALA A 56 20.30 4.36 6.90
CA ALA A 56 20.11 4.36 5.45
C ALA A 56 21.26 3.66 4.72
N SER A 57 22.51 3.85 5.16
CA SER A 57 23.68 3.19 4.53
C SER A 57 23.65 1.66 4.63
N LEU A 58 22.94 1.11 5.62
CA LEU A 58 22.76 -0.34 5.78
C LEU A 58 21.63 -0.90 4.91
N LEU A 59 20.67 -0.05 4.49
CA LEU A 59 19.44 -0.47 3.82
C LEU A 59 19.44 -0.14 2.32
N VAL A 60 20.19 0.90 1.93
CA VAL A 60 20.32 1.32 0.54
C VAL A 60 21.40 0.45 -0.13
N HIS A 61 20.99 -0.30 -1.15
CA HIS A 61 21.88 -1.16 -1.92
C HIS A 61 21.92 -0.74 -3.38
N GLY A 62 23.11 -0.69 -3.97
CA GLY A 62 23.33 -0.26 -5.34
C GLY A 62 23.28 1.26 -5.51
N GLU A 63 23.07 1.72 -6.74
CA GLU A 63 23.10 3.14 -7.09
C GLU A 63 21.86 3.56 -7.89
N GLY A 64 21.62 4.88 -7.93
CA GLY A 64 20.59 5.49 -8.76
C GLY A 64 19.19 4.94 -8.51
N TRP A 65 18.53 4.46 -9.57
CA TRP A 65 17.16 3.94 -9.49
C TRP A 65 17.04 2.64 -8.68
N ASN A 66 18.06 1.79 -8.69
CA ASN A 66 18.01 0.51 -7.98
C ASN A 66 18.04 0.74 -6.45
N ALA A 67 18.90 1.64 -5.99
CA ALA A 67 18.95 2.09 -4.61
C ALA A 67 17.59 2.64 -4.12
N TYR A 68 16.99 3.53 -4.91
CA TYR A 68 15.72 4.17 -4.56
C TYR A 68 14.55 3.19 -4.57
N LEU A 69 14.37 2.42 -5.65
CA LEU A 69 13.27 1.46 -5.78
C LEU A 69 13.42 0.29 -4.82
N GLY A 70 14.64 -0.16 -4.55
CA GLY A 70 14.93 -1.20 -3.55
C GLY A 70 14.54 -0.75 -2.14
N MET A 71 14.90 0.47 -1.75
CA MET A 71 14.50 1.04 -0.46
C MET A 71 12.98 1.25 -0.38
N CYS A 72 12.35 1.76 -1.45
CA CYS A 72 10.88 1.84 -1.55
C CYS A 72 10.23 0.47 -1.34
N ALA A 73 10.70 -0.57 -2.01
CA ALA A 73 10.13 -1.91 -1.92
C ALA A 73 10.22 -2.48 -0.51
N GLN A 74 11.34 -2.31 0.18
CA GLN A 74 11.52 -2.76 1.56
C GLN A 74 10.55 -2.05 2.51
N VAL A 75 10.51 -0.72 2.48
CA VAL A 75 9.65 0.07 3.38
C VAL A 75 8.17 -0.17 3.06
N LEU A 76 7.82 -0.23 1.78
CA LEU A 76 6.45 -0.48 1.33
C LEU A 76 5.96 -1.88 1.74
N SER A 77 6.83 -2.90 1.71
CA SER A 77 6.48 -4.25 2.15
C SER A 77 5.98 -4.26 3.60
N VAL A 78 6.71 -3.60 4.50
CA VAL A 78 6.33 -3.48 5.91
C VAL A 78 5.10 -2.59 6.08
N ALA A 79 5.09 -1.44 5.40
CA ALA A 79 4.01 -0.47 5.50
C ALA A 79 2.67 -1.09 5.06
N VAL A 80 2.62 -1.76 3.91
CA VAL A 80 1.41 -2.40 3.38
C VAL A 80 0.94 -3.52 4.29
N LEU A 81 1.86 -4.35 4.82
CA LEU A 81 1.49 -5.42 5.76
C LEU A 81 0.78 -4.85 6.99
N LEU A 82 1.36 -3.81 7.61
CA LEU A 82 0.78 -3.17 8.80
C LEU A 82 -0.50 -2.39 8.47
N GLY A 83 -0.48 -1.57 7.42
CA GLY A 83 -1.58 -0.69 7.05
C GLY A 83 -2.79 -1.47 6.53
N ALA A 84 -2.60 -2.44 5.64
CA ALA A 84 -3.68 -3.27 5.14
C ALA A 84 -4.23 -4.21 6.24
N GLY A 85 -3.35 -4.77 7.09
CA GLY A 85 -3.76 -5.55 8.25
C GLY A 85 -4.63 -4.74 9.22
N PHE A 86 -4.23 -3.51 9.51
CA PHE A 86 -4.99 -2.60 10.37
C PHE A 86 -6.35 -2.23 9.76
N VAL A 87 -6.40 -1.89 8.48
CA VAL A 87 -7.67 -1.57 7.79
C VAL A 87 -8.58 -2.78 7.71
N CYS A 88 -8.02 -3.98 7.50
CA CYS A 88 -8.77 -5.24 7.56
C CYS A 88 -9.39 -5.42 8.95
N ALA A 89 -8.59 -5.32 10.02
CA ALA A 89 -9.08 -5.42 11.40
C ALA A 89 -10.15 -4.37 11.71
N TRP A 90 -9.99 -3.12 11.25
CA TRP A 90 -11.02 -2.08 11.41
C TRP A 90 -12.33 -2.43 10.68
N THR A 91 -12.24 -2.93 9.46
CA THR A 91 -13.41 -3.26 8.61
C THR A 91 -14.27 -4.38 9.21
N PHE A 92 -13.65 -5.35 9.89
CA PHE A 92 -14.36 -6.43 10.58
C PHE A 92 -14.68 -6.09 12.04
N GLY A 93 -13.78 -5.40 12.75
CA GLY A 93 -13.91 -5.08 14.17
C GLY A 93 -14.98 -4.05 14.49
N ARG A 94 -15.26 -3.12 13.58
CA ARG A 94 -16.27 -2.07 13.77
C ARG A 94 -17.67 -2.63 14.09
N GLU A 95 -18.03 -3.78 13.53
CA GLU A 95 -19.36 -4.37 13.75
C GLU A 95 -19.53 -4.97 15.15
N PHE A 96 -18.43 -5.38 15.77
CA PHE A 96 -18.39 -5.82 17.16
C PHE A 96 -18.41 -4.63 18.11
N GLU A 97 -17.65 -3.57 17.81
CA GLU A 97 -17.63 -2.34 18.61
C GLU A 97 -19.00 -1.65 18.63
N GLN A 98 -19.70 -1.62 17.49
CA GLN A 98 -20.97 -0.93 17.34
C GLN A 98 -22.19 -1.79 17.73
N ASN A 99 -21.97 -3.02 18.20
CA ASN A 99 -23.01 -4.00 18.55
C ASN A 99 -24.03 -4.28 17.42
N THR A 100 -23.69 -3.99 16.17
CA THR A 100 -24.57 -4.18 15.01
C THR A 100 -24.48 -5.59 14.42
N ILE A 101 -23.66 -6.47 14.99
CA ILE A 101 -23.49 -7.83 14.48
C ILE A 101 -24.80 -8.64 14.49
N VAL A 102 -25.70 -8.35 15.43
CA VAL A 102 -27.01 -9.00 15.50
C VAL A 102 -27.92 -8.51 14.38
N ASN A 103 -27.80 -7.23 13.97
CA ASN A 103 -28.58 -6.65 12.87
C ASN A 103 -28.22 -7.29 11.52
N LEU A 104 -26.99 -7.79 11.37
CA LEU A 104 -26.57 -8.55 10.19
C LEU A 104 -27.33 -9.87 10.02
N PHE A 105 -27.88 -10.43 11.09
CA PHE A 105 -28.70 -11.64 11.03
C PHE A 105 -30.16 -11.36 10.66
N GLY A 106 -30.59 -10.10 10.68
CA GLY A 106 -31.93 -9.68 10.24
C GLY A 106 -32.03 -9.28 8.76
N LEU A 107 -30.91 -9.19 8.05
CA LEU A 107 -30.88 -8.81 6.63
C LEU A 107 -31.18 -10.01 5.72
N SER A 108 -31.90 -9.76 4.61
CA SER A 108 -32.20 -10.76 3.58
C SER A 108 -31.00 -11.17 2.72
N VAL A 109 -29.83 -10.55 2.94
CA VAL A 109 -28.58 -10.82 2.22
C VAL A 109 -27.79 -11.92 2.93
N GLY A 110 -27.29 -12.89 2.17
CA GLY A 110 -26.50 -13.98 2.72
C GLY A 110 -25.19 -13.49 3.35
N ARG A 111 -24.82 -14.07 4.51
CA ARG A 111 -23.56 -13.74 5.23
C ARG A 111 -22.31 -13.88 4.35
N ARG A 112 -22.32 -14.87 3.44
CA ARG A 112 -21.23 -15.11 2.48
C ARG A 112 -21.05 -13.95 1.51
N ASP A 113 -22.15 -13.41 0.97
CA ASP A 113 -22.13 -12.30 0.03
C ASP A 113 -21.59 -11.02 0.68
N PHE A 114 -21.94 -10.81 1.95
CA PHE A 114 -21.44 -9.68 2.73
C PHE A 114 -19.93 -9.79 3.03
N ALA A 115 -19.45 -10.97 3.42
CA ALA A 115 -18.02 -11.22 3.61
C ALA A 115 -17.24 -11.05 2.30
N LEU A 116 -17.76 -11.56 1.18
CA LEU A 116 -17.15 -11.40 -0.14
C LEU A 116 -17.11 -9.94 -0.58
N ALA A 117 -18.19 -9.17 -0.34
CA ALA A 117 -18.22 -7.74 -0.65
C ALA A 117 -17.12 -6.97 0.11
N LYS A 118 -16.91 -7.28 1.40
CA LYS A 118 -15.82 -6.69 2.19
C LYS A 118 -14.44 -7.04 1.64
N CYS A 119 -14.19 -8.33 1.37
CA CYS A 119 -12.92 -8.79 0.83
C CYS A 119 -12.63 -8.13 -0.54
N LEU A 120 -13.60 -8.09 -1.44
CA LEU A 120 -13.43 -7.45 -2.75
C LEU A 120 -13.17 -5.94 -2.64
N THR A 121 -13.84 -5.27 -1.70
CA THR A 121 -13.62 -3.84 -1.49
C THR A 121 -12.23 -3.56 -0.91
N LEU A 122 -11.73 -4.41 0.00
CA LEU A 122 -10.36 -4.33 0.50
C LEU A 122 -9.33 -4.58 -0.60
N ILE A 123 -9.54 -5.61 -1.43
CA ILE A 123 -8.66 -5.90 -2.58
C ILE A 123 -8.64 -4.71 -3.54
N ALA A 124 -9.81 -4.18 -3.90
CA ALA A 124 -9.91 -3.01 -4.78
C ALA A 124 -9.16 -1.79 -4.19
N TRP A 125 -9.29 -1.55 -2.89
CA TRP A 125 -8.56 -0.48 -2.21
C TRP A 125 -7.04 -0.68 -2.24
N VAL A 126 -6.54 -1.89 -1.98
CA VAL A 126 -5.11 -2.21 -2.06
C VAL A 126 -4.58 -2.02 -3.50
N LEU A 127 -5.34 -2.44 -4.51
CA LEU A 127 -4.97 -2.23 -5.92
C LEU A 127 -4.87 -0.74 -6.28
N ILE A 128 -5.84 0.07 -5.83
CA ILE A 128 -5.81 1.52 -6.03
C ILE A 128 -4.56 2.12 -5.38
N ILE A 129 -4.26 1.75 -4.12
CA ILE A 129 -3.04 2.21 -3.44
C ILE A 129 -1.78 1.80 -4.19
N SER A 130 -1.72 0.58 -4.71
CA SER A 130 -0.57 0.11 -5.48
C SER A 130 -0.33 0.99 -6.71
N VAL A 131 -1.38 1.39 -7.43
CA VAL A 131 -1.25 2.31 -8.57
C VAL A 131 -0.77 3.68 -8.11
N PHE A 132 -1.36 4.23 -7.06
CA PHE A 132 -0.97 5.55 -6.53
C PHE A 132 0.47 5.58 -6.05
N VAL A 133 0.90 4.58 -5.28
CA VAL A 133 2.28 4.54 -4.77
C VAL A 133 3.29 4.39 -5.90
N THR A 134 2.98 3.62 -6.95
CA THR A 134 3.83 3.53 -8.15
C THR A 134 3.97 4.88 -8.83
N ILE A 135 2.86 5.61 -9.04
CA ILE A 135 2.89 6.94 -9.66
C ILE A 135 3.72 7.91 -8.81
N VAL A 136 3.46 7.97 -7.49
CA VAL A 136 4.17 8.90 -6.59
C VAL A 136 5.65 8.56 -6.50
N THR A 137 6.01 7.27 -6.44
CA THR A 137 7.41 6.82 -6.46
C THR A 137 8.12 7.26 -7.74
N LEU A 138 7.49 7.11 -8.91
CA LEU A 138 8.09 7.54 -10.18
C LEU A 138 8.25 9.07 -10.25
N VAL A 139 7.22 9.82 -9.85
CA VAL A 139 7.25 11.29 -9.84
C VAL A 139 8.36 11.81 -8.93
N VAL A 140 8.47 11.29 -7.72
CA VAL A 140 9.52 11.68 -6.76
C VAL A 140 10.90 11.25 -7.24
N GLY A 141 11.02 10.04 -7.80
CA GLY A 141 12.29 9.57 -8.38
C GLY A 141 12.79 10.47 -9.51
N VAL A 142 11.91 10.93 -10.40
CA VAL A 142 12.27 11.91 -11.45
C VAL A 142 12.63 13.27 -10.85
N ALA A 143 11.91 13.74 -9.83
CA ALA A 143 12.17 15.02 -9.18
C ALA A 143 13.51 15.07 -8.43
N LEU A 144 14.04 13.92 -7.98
CA LEU A 144 15.33 13.81 -7.30
C LEU A 144 16.56 13.93 -8.23
N GLY A 145 16.35 14.26 -9.52
CA GLY A 145 17.42 14.52 -10.49
C GLY A 145 17.93 13.26 -11.21
N PRO A 146 18.93 13.39 -12.10
CA PRO A 146 19.44 12.30 -12.91
C PRO A 146 20.05 11.21 -12.02
N MET A 147 19.27 10.17 -11.76
CA MET A 147 19.74 8.95 -11.11
C MET A 147 20.46 8.08 -12.16
N SER A 148 21.59 7.47 -11.80
CA SER A 148 22.26 6.52 -12.69
C SER A 148 21.35 5.31 -12.98
N GLY A 149 21.34 4.85 -14.24
CA GLY A 149 20.51 3.73 -14.71
C GLY A 149 19.12 4.12 -15.24
N SER A 150 18.39 3.14 -15.77
CA SER A 150 17.01 3.29 -16.27
C SER A 150 16.03 2.59 -15.32
N PRO A 151 14.82 3.15 -15.07
CA PRO A 151 13.76 2.47 -14.32
C PRO A 151 13.41 1.08 -14.89
N ASN A 152 13.67 0.87 -16.18
CA ASN A 152 13.38 -0.38 -16.90
C ASN A 152 14.24 -1.56 -16.42
N GLY A 153 15.40 -1.30 -15.81
CA GLY A 153 16.31 -2.33 -15.30
C GLY A 153 15.83 -3.03 -14.04
N VAL A 154 14.77 -2.55 -13.38
CA VAL A 154 14.28 -3.06 -12.09
C VAL A 154 13.09 -4.03 -12.25
N TRP A 155 12.23 -3.82 -13.26
CA TRP A 155 11.07 -4.70 -13.50
C TRP A 155 11.45 -6.04 -14.14
N LEU A 156 12.49 -6.05 -14.98
CA LEU A 156 12.97 -7.26 -15.66
C LEU A 156 13.48 -8.33 -14.68
N PRO A 157 14.36 -8.02 -13.69
CA PRO A 157 14.75 -8.97 -12.66
C PRO A 157 13.58 -9.43 -11.78
N PHE A 158 12.63 -8.54 -11.46
CA PHE A 158 11.45 -8.91 -10.69
C PHE A 158 10.60 -9.93 -11.45
N LEU A 159 10.24 -9.64 -12.70
CA LEU A 159 9.47 -10.54 -13.56
C LEU A 159 10.21 -11.86 -13.81
N VAL A 160 11.53 -11.81 -14.05
CA VAL A 160 12.35 -13.02 -14.19
C VAL A 160 12.36 -13.83 -12.90
N SER A 161 12.50 -13.21 -11.71
CA SER A 161 12.47 -13.95 -10.44
C SER A 161 11.10 -14.56 -10.10
N VAL A 162 10.02 -13.95 -10.59
CA VAL A 162 8.65 -14.47 -10.47
C VAL A 162 8.42 -15.63 -11.44
N LEU A 163 8.96 -15.54 -12.65
CA LEU A 163 8.83 -16.56 -13.70
C LEU A 163 9.86 -17.69 -13.60
N SER A 164 10.98 -17.48 -12.90
CA SER A 164 12.04 -18.48 -12.70
C SER A 164 11.86 -19.28 -11.41
N ARG A 165 10.74 -19.11 -10.70
CA ARG A 165 10.33 -19.95 -9.57
C ARG A 165 9.35 -21.01 -10.08
N ASP A 166 9.83 -21.88 -10.95
CA ASP A 166 9.28 -23.21 -11.29
C ASP A 166 10.48 -24.16 -11.44
#